data_AF-A0A2D8KTS4-F1
#
_entry.id   AF-A0A2D8KTS4-F1
#
_cell.length_a   1.000
_cell.length_b   1.000
_cell.length_c   1.000
_cell.angle_alpha   90.00
_cell.angle_beta   90.00
_cell.angle_gamma   90.00
#
_symmetry.space_group_name_H-M   'P 1'
#
loop_
_entity.id
_entity.type
_entity.pdbx_description
1 polymer ?
#
loop_
_entity_poly.entity_id
_entity_poly.type
_entity_poly.pdbx_seq_one_letter_code
_entity_poly.pdbx_strand_id
1 'polypeptide(L)'
;MKTFSSSFLKVMVLLIIFINASCGNNQNKKEDMNKEKNYQKGTFGFDKEFLQEKDTSLVVLSNGKSSVLVSPKYQAKVFTSTAEGLEGKSFGWINYEVFDKEKDEHMNAYGGENRFWLGPEGSKYSLFFKPKTKMVYDNWKTPAAIDTEAWKVVEKSSNEVAMKMSTEIVNYAGTELHLTANRSIRILSEKEISTLLDIKLDSIQSVGFSTENSITNSGEEAWTKETGAPCIWMLDMFSPSPETVIIVPFEDKTEGKIATTDYFGEIPKDRITYKNSTIFFKADGKSRGKLGVPPNRAKDKSGSYDPKSQTLTITYYDLDKDAVYLNQEWTDTKDPYKGDAVNAYNDGPLEDGSQMGPFYEIESVSPAAFLEPGKSLQHNHSVFHFTGNKSQLDSISKKLLNVHLEDIQQVF
;
A
#
# COMPACT_ATOMS: atom_id res chain seq x y z
N MET A 1 -29.98 -84.64 -53.44
CA MET A 1 -31.30 -85.24 -53.14
C MET A 1 -32.08 -84.20 -52.33
N LYS A 2 -33.11 -83.57 -52.94
CA LYS A 2 -34.23 -82.80 -52.33
C LYS A 2 -33.86 -81.65 -51.35
N THR A 3 -34.34 -80.41 -51.41
CA THR A 3 -35.42 -79.73 -52.16
C THR A 3 -35.42 -78.26 -51.72
N PHE A 4 -35.68 -77.32 -52.66
CA PHE A 4 -36.43 -76.04 -52.58
C PHE A 4 -36.04 -74.99 -51.52
N SER A 5 -35.98 -73.68 -51.80
CA SER A 5 -36.87 -72.78 -52.57
C SER A 5 -36.07 -71.53 -52.96
N SER A 6 -35.88 -71.19 -54.24
CA SER A 6 -36.77 -70.44 -55.15
C SER A 6 -36.86 -68.94 -54.81
N SER A 7 -36.84 -67.98 -55.73
CA SER A 7 -36.42 -67.86 -57.14
C SER A 7 -36.80 -66.44 -57.61
N PHE A 8 -36.30 -66.06 -58.80
CA PHE A 8 -36.69 -64.93 -59.66
C PHE A 8 -36.12 -63.56 -59.31
N LEU A 9 -35.11 -63.02 -60.00
CA LEU A 9 -34.85 -62.82 -61.45
C LEU A 9 -35.81 -61.83 -62.11
N LYS A 10 -35.31 -60.61 -62.40
CA LYS A 10 -35.39 -59.84 -63.67
C LYS A 10 -34.99 -58.37 -63.39
N VAL A 11 -33.85 -57.85 -63.89
CA VAL A 11 -33.53 -57.37 -65.26
C VAL A 11 -33.92 -55.89 -65.47
N MET A 12 -32.90 -55.07 -65.81
CA MET A 12 -32.94 -53.80 -66.58
C MET A 12 -33.75 -52.60 -66.02
N VAL A 13 -33.43 -51.31 -66.22
CA VAL A 13 -32.31 -50.55 -66.77
C VAL A 13 -32.64 -49.04 -66.57
N LEU A 14 -31.61 -48.18 -66.54
CA LEU A 14 -31.58 -46.73 -66.83
C LEU A 14 -32.08 -45.66 -65.82
N LEU A 15 -31.12 -44.80 -65.46
CA LEU A 15 -31.11 -43.33 -65.46
C LEU A 15 -32.15 -42.55 -64.60
N ILE A 16 -31.66 -41.74 -63.64
CA ILE A 16 -31.68 -40.26 -63.70
C ILE A 16 -30.93 -39.65 -62.50
N ILE A 17 -30.22 -38.57 -62.83
CA ILE A 17 -29.36 -37.67 -62.07
C ILE A 17 -30.06 -37.03 -60.86
N PHE A 18 -29.37 -36.95 -59.71
CA PHE A 18 -29.41 -35.74 -58.88
C PHE A 18 -28.07 -35.52 -58.17
N ILE A 19 -27.55 -34.32 -58.39
CA ILE A 19 -26.32 -33.72 -57.87
C ILE A 19 -26.53 -33.39 -56.39
N ASN A 20 -25.55 -33.72 -55.54
CA ASN A 20 -25.27 -32.89 -54.37
C ASN A 20 -23.75 -32.78 -54.18
N ALA A 21 -23.26 -31.57 -54.46
CA ALA A 21 -21.91 -31.14 -54.23
C ALA A 21 -21.67 -30.99 -52.73
N SER A 22 -20.62 -31.64 -52.24
CA SER A 22 -20.00 -31.35 -50.95
C SER A 22 -19.00 -30.22 -51.16
N CYS A 23 -19.32 -29.02 -50.66
CA CYS A 23 -18.35 -27.93 -50.51
C CYS A 23 -18.07 -27.74 -49.02
N GLY A 24 -16.78 -27.79 -48.69
CA GLY A 24 -16.24 -27.68 -47.34
C GLY A 24 -16.57 -26.35 -46.69
N ASN A 25 -17.00 -26.43 -45.43
CA ASN A 25 -17.27 -25.27 -44.61
C ASN A 25 -15.98 -24.85 -43.89
N ASN A 26 -15.59 -23.62 -44.17
CA ASN A 26 -14.43 -22.93 -43.66
C ASN A 26 -14.83 -22.28 -42.32
N GLN A 27 -14.83 -23.06 -41.24
CA GLN A 27 -15.06 -22.57 -39.88
C GLN A 27 -14.19 -23.38 -38.90
N ASN A 28 -12.96 -22.94 -38.68
CA ASN A 28 -12.14 -23.28 -37.50
C ASN A 28 -10.95 -22.31 -37.38
N LYS A 29 -11.25 -21.02 -37.30
CA LYS A 29 -10.32 -19.96 -36.85
C LYS A 29 -11.11 -18.90 -36.08
N LYS A 30 -11.62 -19.25 -34.89
CA LYS A 30 -12.15 -18.28 -33.92
C LYS A 30 -12.39 -18.84 -32.51
N GLU A 31 -11.62 -19.85 -32.08
CA GLU A 31 -11.73 -20.42 -30.73
C GLU A 31 -10.40 -20.49 -29.96
N ASP A 32 -9.52 -19.48 -30.15
CA ASP A 32 -8.24 -19.43 -29.42
C ASP A 32 -7.94 -18.04 -28.84
N MET A 33 -8.97 -17.31 -28.37
CA MET A 33 -8.80 -15.99 -27.73
C MET A 33 -9.35 -15.86 -26.30
N ASN A 34 -9.70 -16.96 -25.63
CA ASN A 34 -10.09 -16.92 -24.20
C ASN A 34 -9.56 -18.13 -23.44
N LYS A 35 -8.24 -18.40 -23.53
CA LYS A 35 -7.58 -19.03 -22.39
C LYS A 35 -7.33 -17.92 -21.38
N GLU A 36 -8.12 -17.89 -20.30
CA GLU A 36 -7.77 -17.16 -19.09
C GLU A 36 -6.29 -17.45 -18.79
N LYS A 37 -5.45 -16.41 -18.89
CA LYS A 37 -4.07 -16.54 -18.48
C LYS A 37 -4.09 -16.69 -16.97
N ASN A 38 -3.75 -17.87 -16.47
CA ASN A 38 -3.67 -18.10 -15.04
C ASN A 38 -2.36 -17.49 -14.50
N TYR A 39 -2.45 -16.28 -13.95
CA TYR A 39 -1.30 -15.59 -13.33
C TYR A 39 -0.93 -16.25 -11.99
N GLN A 40 0.36 -16.30 -11.66
CA GLN A 40 0.81 -16.85 -10.39
C GLN A 40 0.57 -15.87 -9.23
N LYS A 41 0.17 -16.38 -8.05
CA LYS A 41 0.04 -15.55 -6.84
C LYS A 41 1.34 -14.80 -6.54
N GLY A 42 1.23 -13.51 -6.24
CA GLY A 42 2.37 -12.59 -6.06
C GLY A 42 2.77 -11.84 -7.33
N THR A 43 2.13 -12.12 -8.47
CA THR A 43 2.23 -11.29 -9.67
C THR A 43 1.12 -10.23 -9.70
N PHE A 44 1.38 -9.14 -10.40
CA PHE A 44 0.42 -8.05 -10.55
C PHE A 44 -0.86 -8.48 -11.29
N GLY A 45 -0.76 -9.38 -12.26
CA GLY A 45 -1.90 -9.91 -13.02
C GLY A 45 -2.86 -10.68 -12.12
N PHE A 46 -2.32 -11.52 -11.23
CA PHE A 46 -3.12 -12.24 -10.24
C PHE A 46 -3.84 -11.27 -9.30
N ASP A 47 -3.13 -10.28 -8.76
CA ASP A 47 -3.74 -9.31 -7.84
C ASP A 47 -4.76 -8.41 -8.52
N LYS A 48 -4.52 -8.05 -9.79
CA LYS A 48 -5.49 -7.32 -10.59
C LYS A 48 -6.77 -8.12 -10.76
N GLU A 49 -6.69 -9.38 -11.19
CA GLU A 49 -7.87 -10.23 -11.38
C GLU A 49 -8.64 -10.42 -10.06
N PHE A 50 -7.93 -10.79 -8.99
CA PHE A 50 -8.51 -10.94 -7.65
C PHE A 50 -9.23 -9.65 -7.19
N LEU A 51 -8.57 -8.49 -7.27
CA LEU A 51 -9.16 -7.24 -6.81
C LEU A 51 -10.31 -6.75 -7.70
N GLN A 52 -10.27 -7.01 -9.00
CA GLN A 52 -11.36 -6.64 -9.91
C GLN A 52 -12.65 -7.43 -9.61
N GLU A 53 -12.54 -8.67 -9.14
CA GLU A 53 -13.69 -9.44 -8.66
C GLU A 53 -14.31 -8.84 -7.40
N LYS A 54 -13.48 -8.31 -6.48
CA LYS A 54 -13.92 -7.73 -5.21
C LYS A 54 -14.34 -6.25 -5.33
N ASP A 55 -13.79 -5.53 -6.29
CA ASP A 55 -14.04 -4.11 -6.54
C ASP A 55 -14.18 -3.82 -8.04
N THR A 56 -15.42 -3.71 -8.50
CA THR A 56 -15.71 -3.33 -9.89
C THR A 56 -15.33 -1.89 -10.22
N SER A 57 -15.03 -1.07 -9.20
CA SER A 57 -14.56 0.32 -9.36
C SER A 57 -13.03 0.46 -9.41
N LEU A 58 -12.29 -0.66 -9.37
CA LEU A 58 -10.83 -0.67 -9.38
C LEU A 58 -10.26 0.16 -10.54
N VAL A 59 -9.32 1.03 -10.22
CA VAL A 59 -8.63 1.90 -11.16
C VAL A 59 -7.23 1.36 -11.43
N VAL A 60 -6.88 1.26 -12.71
CA VAL A 60 -5.53 0.93 -13.14
C VAL A 60 -4.90 2.19 -13.73
N LEU A 61 -3.83 2.66 -13.11
CA LEU A 61 -2.97 3.71 -13.65
C LEU A 61 -1.78 3.06 -14.34
N SER A 62 -1.36 3.55 -15.50
CA SER A 62 -0.27 2.93 -16.26
C SER A 62 0.68 3.94 -16.88
N ASN A 63 1.95 3.54 -16.96
CA ASN A 63 3.00 4.23 -17.69
C ASN A 63 3.98 3.20 -18.27
N GLY A 64 3.88 2.94 -19.57
CA GLY A 64 4.65 1.88 -20.22
C GLY A 64 4.30 0.50 -19.64
N LYS A 65 5.29 -0.19 -19.07
CA LYS A 65 5.11 -1.49 -18.38
C LYS A 65 4.69 -1.33 -16.92
N SER A 66 4.84 -0.14 -16.36
CA SER A 66 4.57 0.10 -14.96
C SER A 66 3.09 0.38 -14.75
N SER A 67 2.52 -0.17 -13.69
CA SER A 67 1.10 -0.01 -13.36
C SER A 67 0.86 0.06 -11.87
N VAL A 68 -0.23 0.71 -11.48
CA VAL A 68 -0.68 0.88 -10.09
C VAL A 68 -2.16 0.55 -10.00
N LEU A 69 -2.56 -0.27 -9.02
CA LEU A 69 -3.96 -0.60 -8.71
C LEU A 69 -4.46 0.27 -7.56
N VAL A 70 -5.46 1.09 -7.84
CA VAL A 70 -6.09 1.99 -6.87
C VAL A 70 -7.54 1.58 -6.67
N SER A 71 -7.98 1.47 -5.42
CA SER A 71 -9.37 1.13 -5.09
C SER A 71 -10.08 2.30 -4.41
N PRO A 72 -11.07 2.93 -5.07
CA PRO A 72 -11.97 3.87 -4.41
C PRO A 72 -12.79 3.21 -3.30
N LYS A 73 -13.21 1.95 -3.51
CA LYS A 73 -14.03 1.18 -2.57
C LYS A 73 -13.32 0.92 -1.25
N TYR A 74 -12.04 0.55 -1.30
CA TYR A 74 -11.24 0.23 -0.12
C TYR A 74 -10.35 1.42 0.23
N GLN A 75 -10.91 2.47 0.86
CA GLN A 75 -10.16 3.58 1.44
C GLN A 75 -9.33 4.42 0.45
N ALA A 76 -9.72 4.49 -0.84
CA ALA A 76 -8.91 5.20 -1.85
C ALA A 76 -7.42 4.78 -1.86
N LYS A 77 -7.12 3.52 -1.48
CA LYS A 77 -5.73 3.06 -1.30
C LYS A 77 -5.11 2.62 -2.61
N VAL A 78 -3.78 2.68 -2.65
CA VAL A 78 -3.01 1.88 -3.60
C VAL A 78 -2.92 0.48 -3.01
N PHE A 79 -3.44 -0.51 -3.72
CA PHE A 79 -3.28 -1.91 -3.30
C PHE A 79 -1.88 -2.42 -3.62
N THR A 80 -1.43 -2.20 -4.85
CA THR A 80 -0.13 -2.65 -5.32
C THR A 80 0.27 -1.97 -6.63
N SER A 81 1.56 -2.06 -6.96
CA SER A 81 2.18 -1.58 -8.17
C SER A 81 3.08 -2.66 -8.79
N THR A 82 3.49 -2.44 -10.04
CA THR A 82 4.45 -3.27 -10.77
C THR A 82 5.30 -2.41 -11.69
N ALA A 83 6.53 -2.84 -11.93
CA ALA A 83 7.43 -2.25 -12.93
C ALA A 83 7.47 -3.04 -14.25
N GLU A 84 6.89 -4.25 -14.28
CA GLU A 84 7.15 -5.25 -15.34
C GLU A 84 5.88 -5.79 -16.00
N GLY A 85 4.73 -5.14 -15.77
CA GLY A 85 3.44 -5.53 -16.31
C GLY A 85 2.79 -6.69 -15.54
N LEU A 86 1.84 -7.39 -16.19
CA LEU A 86 0.97 -8.37 -15.53
C LEU A 86 1.71 -9.59 -14.94
N GLU A 87 2.79 -10.04 -15.58
CA GLU A 87 3.62 -11.15 -15.06
C GLU A 87 4.65 -10.66 -14.03
N GLY A 88 4.78 -9.34 -13.86
CA GLY A 88 5.72 -8.71 -12.95
C GLY A 88 5.32 -8.89 -11.48
N LYS A 89 6.29 -8.71 -10.60
CA LYS A 89 6.08 -8.73 -9.15
C LYS A 89 5.02 -7.70 -8.73
N SER A 90 4.15 -8.10 -7.83
CA SER A 90 3.29 -7.21 -7.06
C SER A 90 4.05 -6.71 -5.81
N PHE A 91 4.19 -5.41 -5.65
CA PHE A 91 5.01 -4.83 -4.58
C PHE A 91 4.26 -4.63 -3.25
N GLY A 92 2.96 -4.31 -3.31
CA GLY A 92 2.11 -4.15 -2.15
C GLY A 92 1.80 -5.47 -1.44
N TRP A 93 1.53 -5.40 -0.14
CA TRP A 93 0.97 -6.52 0.61
C TRP A 93 -0.56 -6.50 0.57
N ILE A 94 -1.17 -7.63 0.23
CA ILE A 94 -2.62 -7.82 0.17
C ILE A 94 -3.02 -8.97 1.10
N ASN A 95 -4.00 -8.73 1.97
CA ASN A 95 -4.55 -9.76 2.84
C ASN A 95 -5.75 -10.46 2.19
N TYR A 96 -5.49 -11.39 1.28
CA TYR A 96 -6.52 -12.06 0.48
C TYR A 96 -7.65 -12.66 1.32
N GLU A 97 -7.34 -13.22 2.50
CA GLU A 97 -8.33 -13.91 3.32
C GLU A 97 -9.39 -12.98 3.93
N VAL A 98 -9.07 -11.70 4.12
CA VAL A 98 -9.98 -10.74 4.77
C VAL A 98 -11.12 -10.32 3.84
N PHE A 99 -10.97 -10.47 2.52
CA PHE A 99 -12.00 -10.07 1.56
C PHE A 99 -13.27 -10.93 1.60
N ASP A 100 -13.15 -12.17 2.07
CA ASP A 100 -14.25 -13.14 2.15
C ASP A 100 -14.74 -13.38 3.59
N LYS A 101 -14.15 -12.69 4.56
CA LYS A 101 -14.57 -12.74 5.97
C LYS A 101 -15.65 -11.69 6.22
N GLU A 102 -16.45 -11.93 7.25
CA GLU A 102 -17.31 -10.90 7.83
C GLU A 102 -16.46 -9.70 8.28
N LYS A 103 -17.05 -8.52 8.23
CA LYS A 103 -16.34 -7.31 8.64
C LYS A 103 -15.95 -7.39 10.10
N ASP A 104 -14.69 -7.10 10.38
CA ASP A 104 -14.17 -7.01 11.73
C ASP A 104 -14.67 -5.70 12.39
N GLU A 105 -15.00 -5.77 13.68
CA GLU A 105 -15.54 -4.62 14.41
C GLU A 105 -14.48 -3.54 14.72
N HIS A 106 -13.21 -3.93 14.78
CA HIS A 106 -12.05 -3.10 15.10
C HIS A 106 -11.37 -2.52 13.86
N MET A 107 -10.97 -3.38 12.90
CA MET A 107 -10.34 -2.97 11.64
C MET A 107 -10.35 -4.07 10.58
N ASN A 108 -10.62 -3.69 9.35
CA ASN A 108 -10.65 -4.60 8.20
C ASN A 108 -9.31 -4.53 7.44
N ALA A 109 -8.36 -5.36 7.84
CA ALA A 109 -6.97 -5.34 7.40
C ALA A 109 -6.74 -5.87 5.96
N TYR A 110 -7.34 -5.25 4.93
CA TYR A 110 -7.23 -5.67 3.53
C TYR A 110 -5.80 -5.57 2.93
N GLY A 111 -4.87 -4.90 3.63
CA GLY A 111 -3.56 -4.54 3.11
C GLY A 111 -3.56 -3.20 2.35
N GLY A 112 -2.51 -2.99 1.55
CA GLY A 112 -2.33 -1.84 0.66
C GLY A 112 -0.94 -1.23 0.70
N GLU A 113 -0.31 -1.17 -0.47
CA GLU A 113 1.01 -0.55 -0.68
C GLU A 113 1.10 0.92 -0.24
N ASN A 114 0.00 1.68 -0.27
CA ASN A 114 -0.06 3.03 0.31
C ASN A 114 -1.49 3.36 0.76
N ARG A 115 -1.67 3.59 2.06
CA ARG A 115 -2.96 3.83 2.72
C ARG A 115 -3.01 5.23 3.34
N PHE A 116 -4.14 5.90 3.16
CA PHE A 116 -4.44 7.17 3.84
C PHE A 116 -5.07 6.91 5.19
N TRP A 117 -4.44 7.37 6.26
CA TRP A 117 -4.91 7.22 7.64
C TRP A 117 -5.03 8.58 8.33
N LEU A 118 -5.67 8.58 9.49
CA LEU A 118 -5.78 9.76 10.34
C LEU A 118 -5.19 9.45 11.72
N GLY A 119 -4.56 10.46 12.31
CA GLY A 119 -4.15 10.43 13.71
C GLY A 119 -4.81 11.55 14.53
N PRO A 120 -4.69 11.51 15.87
CA PRO A 120 -3.88 10.54 16.59
C PRO A 120 -4.63 9.24 16.86
N GLU A 121 -3.91 8.12 16.85
CA GLU A 121 -4.47 6.81 17.16
C GLU A 121 -4.77 6.66 18.66
N GLY A 122 -3.82 7.03 19.51
CA GLY A 122 -4.02 7.23 20.95
C GLY A 122 -4.01 8.71 21.34
N SER A 123 -3.44 9.05 22.49
CA SER A 123 -3.49 10.38 23.12
C SER A 123 -4.87 10.82 23.64
N LYS A 124 -4.89 11.89 24.45
CA LYS A 124 -6.13 12.52 24.94
C LYS A 124 -7.06 13.06 23.83
N TYR A 125 -6.59 13.12 22.58
CA TYR A 125 -7.37 13.54 21.41
C TYR A 125 -7.54 12.42 20.37
N SER A 126 -7.41 11.15 20.78
CA SER A 126 -7.56 9.99 19.90
C SER A 126 -8.82 10.05 19.02
N LEU A 127 -8.69 9.59 17.78
CA LEU A 127 -9.82 9.38 16.87
C LEU A 127 -10.41 7.96 16.91
N PHE A 128 -9.81 7.06 17.71
CA PHE A 128 -10.04 5.61 17.66
C PHE A 128 -10.68 5.05 18.93
N PHE A 129 -10.79 5.88 19.98
CA PHE A 129 -11.38 5.50 21.25
C PHE A 129 -12.57 6.40 21.57
N LYS A 130 -13.66 5.79 22.02
CA LYS A 130 -14.81 6.54 22.57
C LYS A 130 -14.37 7.32 23.83
N PRO A 131 -14.95 8.49 24.11
CA PRO A 131 -14.61 9.27 25.29
C PRO A 131 -14.65 8.45 26.59
N LYS A 132 -13.62 8.62 27.43
CA LYS A 132 -13.50 8.01 28.77
C LYS A 132 -13.38 6.47 28.80
N THR A 133 -13.21 5.80 27.66
CA THR A 133 -12.89 4.37 27.66
C THR A 133 -11.41 4.13 27.93
N LYS A 134 -11.05 2.92 28.37
CA LYS A 134 -9.64 2.55 28.50
C LYS A 134 -9.04 2.36 27.10
N MET A 135 -7.84 2.88 26.87
CA MET A 135 -7.10 2.67 25.62
C MET A 135 -6.48 1.25 25.60
N VAL A 136 -7.32 0.28 25.30
CA VAL A 136 -6.99 -1.16 25.16
C VAL A 136 -7.67 -1.69 23.91
N TYR A 137 -7.20 -2.82 23.38
CA TYR A 137 -7.64 -3.37 22.09
C TYR A 137 -9.17 -3.48 21.99
N ASP A 138 -9.84 -4.01 23.01
CA ASP A 138 -11.31 -4.17 23.07
C ASP A 138 -12.10 -2.85 22.84
N ASN A 139 -11.50 -1.70 23.10
CA ASN A 139 -12.15 -0.38 22.91
C ASN A 139 -11.62 0.38 21.68
N TRP A 140 -10.57 -0.13 21.03
CA TRP A 140 -9.96 0.50 19.86
C TRP A 140 -10.82 0.24 18.64
N LYS A 141 -11.07 1.26 17.81
CA LYS A 141 -11.81 1.06 16.56
C LYS A 141 -11.34 2.05 15.51
N THR A 142 -11.05 1.53 14.32
CA THR A 142 -10.73 2.36 13.17
C THR A 142 -11.99 3.12 12.70
N PRO A 143 -11.94 4.44 12.49
CA PRO A 143 -13.03 5.19 11.89
C PRO A 143 -13.40 4.64 10.51
N ALA A 144 -14.69 4.45 10.25
CA ALA A 144 -15.17 3.80 9.03
C ALA A 144 -14.69 4.49 7.74
N ALA A 145 -14.56 5.82 7.77
CA ALA A 145 -14.05 6.65 6.67
C ALA A 145 -12.63 6.28 6.20
N ILE A 146 -11.82 5.67 7.08
CA ILE A 146 -10.48 5.17 6.79
C ILE A 146 -10.36 3.65 6.95
N ASP A 147 -11.47 2.91 6.85
CA ASP A 147 -11.48 1.44 6.94
C ASP A 147 -12.35 0.80 5.87
N THR A 148 -13.67 1.07 5.92
CA THR A 148 -14.67 0.31 5.15
C THR A 148 -15.51 1.16 4.20
N GLU A 149 -15.46 2.49 4.30
CA GLU A 149 -16.24 3.38 3.45
C GLU A 149 -15.53 3.64 2.11
N ALA A 150 -16.34 3.66 1.05
CA ALA A 150 -15.88 3.93 -0.30
C ALA A 150 -15.74 5.43 -0.55
N TRP A 151 -14.62 5.84 -1.14
CA TRP A 151 -14.37 7.22 -1.53
C TRP A 151 -14.97 7.52 -2.90
N LYS A 152 -15.44 8.75 -3.08
CA LYS A 152 -16.01 9.20 -4.35
C LYS A 152 -14.87 9.59 -5.30
N VAL A 153 -14.83 8.97 -6.49
CA VAL A 153 -13.98 9.44 -7.59
C VAL A 153 -14.48 10.80 -8.09
N VAL A 154 -13.59 11.78 -8.15
CA VAL A 154 -13.85 13.15 -8.62
C VAL A 154 -13.33 13.33 -10.04
N GLU A 155 -12.13 12.83 -10.31
CA GLU A 155 -11.48 12.90 -11.61
C GLU A 155 -10.66 11.62 -11.85
N LYS A 156 -10.56 11.21 -13.11
CA LYS A 156 -9.80 10.03 -13.51
C LYS A 156 -9.26 10.18 -14.92
N SER A 157 -8.00 9.83 -15.11
CA SER A 157 -7.32 9.69 -16.38
C SER A 157 -6.63 8.32 -16.47
N SER A 158 -5.77 8.11 -17.47
CA SER A 158 -4.96 6.90 -17.58
C SER A 158 -3.78 6.85 -16.59
N ASN A 159 -3.37 7.99 -16.04
CA ASN A 159 -2.21 8.11 -15.16
C ASN A 159 -2.52 8.74 -13.80
N GLU A 160 -3.74 9.20 -13.56
CA GLU A 160 -4.15 9.83 -12.31
C GLU A 160 -5.59 9.49 -11.93
N VAL A 161 -5.87 9.46 -10.62
CA VAL A 161 -7.22 9.43 -10.07
C VAL A 161 -7.30 10.29 -8.82
N ALA A 162 -8.26 11.21 -8.81
CA ALA A 162 -8.58 12.06 -7.67
C ALA A 162 -9.87 11.59 -7.00
N MET A 163 -9.84 11.48 -5.67
CA MET A 163 -10.94 10.97 -4.85
C MET A 163 -11.20 11.88 -3.66
N LYS A 164 -12.43 11.83 -3.15
CA LYS A 164 -12.89 12.63 -2.03
C LYS A 164 -13.75 11.81 -1.06
N MET A 165 -13.59 12.09 0.22
CA MET A 165 -14.46 11.62 1.30
C MET A 165 -14.83 12.80 2.21
N SER A 166 -16.04 12.78 2.76
CA SER A 166 -16.48 13.69 3.81
C SER A 166 -17.03 12.87 4.96
N THR A 167 -16.60 13.16 6.18
CA THR A 167 -16.96 12.38 7.37
C THR A 167 -16.99 13.26 8.62
N GLU A 168 -17.48 12.68 9.71
CA GLU A 168 -17.50 13.26 11.04
C GLU A 168 -16.91 12.25 12.02
N ILE A 169 -15.96 12.70 12.84
CA ILE A 169 -15.29 11.88 13.84
C ILE A 169 -15.34 12.59 15.17
N VAL A 170 -15.80 11.91 16.21
CA VAL A 170 -15.72 12.41 17.59
C VAL A 170 -14.41 11.94 18.21
N ASN A 171 -13.56 12.87 18.64
CA ASN A 171 -12.32 12.52 19.31
C ASN A 171 -12.55 12.12 20.78
N TYR A 172 -11.52 11.59 21.43
CA TYR A 172 -11.59 11.12 22.82
C TYR A 172 -11.95 12.22 23.84
N ALA A 173 -11.65 13.48 23.53
CA ALA A 173 -12.05 14.64 24.34
C ALA A 173 -13.52 15.04 24.14
N GLY A 174 -14.22 14.44 23.19
CA GLY A 174 -15.62 14.71 22.87
C GLY A 174 -15.84 15.82 21.85
N THR A 175 -14.80 16.25 21.13
CA THR A 175 -14.93 17.23 20.04
C THR A 175 -15.36 16.53 18.75
N GLU A 176 -16.40 17.06 18.12
CA GLU A 176 -16.85 16.66 16.77
C GLU A 176 -15.97 17.31 15.70
N LEU A 177 -15.34 16.49 14.87
CA LEU A 177 -14.48 16.90 13.77
C LEU A 177 -15.17 16.60 12.45
N HIS A 178 -15.75 17.62 11.81
CA HIS A 178 -16.28 17.49 10.45
C HIS A 178 -15.15 17.72 9.44
N LEU A 179 -14.76 16.68 8.71
CA LEU A 179 -13.62 16.75 7.80
C LEU A 179 -14.00 16.35 6.38
N THR A 180 -13.36 17.00 5.43
CA THR A 180 -13.30 16.55 4.04
C THR A 180 -11.88 16.18 3.71
N ALA A 181 -11.66 14.93 3.29
CA ALA A 181 -10.38 14.44 2.81
C ALA A 181 -10.38 14.36 1.28
N ASN A 182 -9.32 14.87 0.64
CA ASN A 182 -9.10 14.68 -0.79
C ASN A 182 -7.76 13.98 -1.00
N ARG A 183 -7.73 13.09 -1.99
CA ARG A 183 -6.57 12.27 -2.31
C ARG A 183 -6.44 12.13 -3.81
N SER A 184 -5.32 12.60 -4.37
CA SER A 184 -4.94 12.30 -5.76
C SER A 184 -3.80 11.29 -5.78
N ILE A 185 -3.90 10.30 -6.65
CA ILE A 185 -2.84 9.29 -6.87
C ILE A 185 -2.46 9.34 -8.33
N ARG A 186 -1.16 9.50 -8.59
CA ARG A 186 -0.60 9.64 -9.93
C ARG A 186 0.59 8.72 -10.13
N ILE A 187 0.57 7.92 -11.20
CA ILE A 187 1.75 7.16 -11.62
C ILE A 187 2.74 8.09 -12.35
N LEU A 188 4.02 7.96 -12.04
CA LEU A 188 5.08 8.82 -12.56
C LEU A 188 5.77 8.16 -13.76
N SER A 189 6.19 8.97 -14.72
CA SER A 189 7.11 8.53 -15.79
C SER A 189 8.54 8.38 -15.27
N GLU A 190 9.35 7.58 -15.96
CA GLU A 190 10.79 7.44 -15.66
C GLU A 190 11.51 8.80 -15.62
N LYS A 191 11.12 9.74 -16.50
CA LYS A 191 11.66 11.09 -16.51
C LYS A 191 11.30 11.86 -15.23
N GLU A 192 10.06 11.74 -14.77
CA GLU A 192 9.62 12.38 -13.53
C GLU A 192 10.29 11.76 -12.31
N ILE A 193 10.40 10.42 -12.24
CA ILE A 193 11.12 9.72 -11.18
C ILE A 193 12.58 10.18 -11.14
N SER A 194 13.27 10.19 -12.29
CA SER A 194 14.67 10.62 -12.40
C SER A 194 14.86 12.06 -11.96
N THR A 195 13.92 12.95 -12.32
CA THR A 195 13.98 14.38 -11.96
C THR A 195 13.71 14.58 -10.47
N LEU A 196 12.69 13.92 -9.93
CA LEU A 196 12.25 14.08 -8.54
C LEU A 196 13.30 13.56 -7.55
N LEU A 197 13.97 12.46 -7.89
CA LEU A 197 14.97 11.82 -7.04
C LEU A 197 16.41 12.22 -7.39
N ASP A 198 16.61 12.99 -8.48
CA ASP A 198 17.93 13.31 -9.04
C ASP A 198 18.79 12.05 -9.28
N ILE A 199 18.22 11.04 -9.93
CA ILE A 199 18.88 9.76 -10.26
C ILE A 199 18.84 9.46 -11.75
N LYS A 200 19.60 8.43 -12.16
CA LYS A 200 19.53 7.86 -13.52
C LYS A 200 18.94 6.46 -13.43
N LEU A 201 18.04 6.13 -14.37
CA LEU A 201 17.34 4.85 -14.44
C LEU A 201 17.84 3.95 -15.59
N ASP A 202 19.14 4.02 -15.89
CA ASP A 202 19.73 3.24 -16.97
C ASP A 202 19.55 1.73 -16.69
N SER A 203 18.82 0.99 -17.54
CA SER A 203 18.65 -0.48 -17.42
C SER A 203 18.05 -1.00 -16.10
N ILE A 204 17.41 -0.14 -15.30
CA ILE A 204 16.63 -0.51 -14.12
C ILE A 204 15.15 -0.54 -14.48
N GLN A 205 14.43 -1.57 -14.05
CA GLN A 205 12.96 -1.51 -14.08
C GLN A 205 12.49 -0.69 -12.88
N SER A 206 11.54 0.21 -13.11
CA SER A 206 11.04 1.07 -12.05
C SER A 206 9.54 1.30 -12.13
N VAL A 207 8.93 1.48 -10.97
CA VAL A 207 7.59 2.06 -10.83
C VAL A 207 7.65 3.08 -9.72
N GLY A 208 6.99 4.21 -9.92
CA GLY A 208 6.85 5.25 -8.93
C GLY A 208 5.48 5.87 -9.02
N PHE A 209 4.89 6.19 -7.88
CA PHE A 209 3.64 6.94 -7.81
C PHE A 209 3.71 7.96 -6.68
N SER A 210 3.00 9.06 -6.87
CA SER A 210 2.83 10.11 -5.87
C SER A 210 1.39 10.14 -5.40
N THR A 211 1.21 10.45 -4.12
CA THR A 211 -0.07 10.71 -3.49
C THR A 211 -0.07 12.12 -2.91
N GLU A 212 -1.06 12.90 -3.31
CA GLU A 212 -1.31 14.25 -2.77
C GLU A 212 -2.55 14.16 -1.89
N ASN A 213 -2.37 14.39 -0.59
CA ASN A 213 -3.40 14.16 0.41
C ASN A 213 -3.71 15.48 1.10
N SER A 214 -4.99 15.77 1.30
CA SER A 214 -5.40 16.94 2.08
C SER A 214 -6.58 16.63 2.97
N ILE A 215 -6.62 17.32 4.11
CA ILE A 215 -7.80 17.38 4.98
C ILE A 215 -8.21 18.83 5.17
N THR A 216 -9.50 19.08 5.09
CA THR A 216 -10.13 20.38 5.27
C THR A 216 -11.04 20.32 6.47
N ASN A 217 -10.97 21.32 7.35
CA ASN A 217 -11.99 21.54 8.36
C ASN A 217 -13.29 22.01 7.68
N SER A 218 -14.27 21.12 7.57
CA SER A 218 -15.57 21.43 6.98
C SER A 218 -16.66 21.72 8.03
N GLY A 219 -16.27 21.85 9.31
CA GLY A 219 -17.14 22.24 10.40
C GLY A 219 -17.21 23.76 10.58
N GLU A 220 -17.87 24.17 11.65
CA GLU A 220 -18.07 25.58 12.01
C GLU A 220 -17.06 26.09 13.05
N GLU A 221 -16.38 25.18 13.75
CA GLU A 221 -15.44 25.48 14.83
C GLU A 221 -14.00 25.16 14.43
N ALA A 222 -13.04 25.92 14.96
CA ALA A 222 -11.62 25.68 14.72
C ALA A 222 -11.10 24.43 15.45
N TRP A 223 -10.15 23.74 14.81
CA TRP A 223 -9.38 22.67 15.45
C TRP A 223 -8.16 23.28 16.15
N THR A 224 -8.11 23.19 17.49
CA THR A 224 -7.10 23.89 18.29
C THR A 224 -6.32 22.93 19.19
N LYS A 225 -5.38 23.47 19.98
CA LYS A 225 -4.67 22.68 21.01
C LYS A 225 -5.56 22.31 22.20
N GLU A 226 -6.71 22.94 22.32
CA GLU A 226 -7.63 22.73 23.43
C GLU A 226 -8.67 21.67 23.05
N THR A 227 -9.20 21.77 21.83
CA THR A 227 -10.22 20.85 21.28
C THR A 227 -9.62 19.61 20.63
N GLY A 228 -8.35 19.68 20.22
CA GLY A 228 -7.68 18.63 19.46
C GLY A 228 -7.82 18.84 17.96
N ALA A 229 -6.88 18.27 17.21
CA ALA A 229 -6.83 18.33 15.76
C ALA A 229 -6.41 16.97 15.21
N PRO A 230 -6.87 16.58 14.02
CA PRO A 230 -6.38 15.40 13.34
C PRO A 230 -4.99 15.66 12.71
N CYS A 231 -4.32 14.60 12.27
CA CYS A 231 -3.20 14.67 11.32
C CYS A 231 -3.41 13.63 10.21
N ILE A 232 -2.74 13.80 9.07
CA ILE A 232 -2.66 12.79 8.01
C ILE A 232 -1.53 11.83 8.36
N TRP A 233 -1.75 10.53 8.15
CA TRP A 233 -0.74 9.51 8.34
C TRP A 233 -0.76 8.57 7.13
N MET A 234 0.39 8.43 6.47
CA MET A 234 0.58 7.55 5.31
C MET A 234 1.26 6.27 5.76
N LEU A 235 0.65 5.13 5.46
CA LEU A 235 1.17 3.81 5.81
C LEU A 235 1.36 2.98 4.55
N ASP A 236 2.59 2.55 4.30
CA ASP A 236 2.94 1.75 3.13
C ASP A 236 3.15 0.29 3.52
N MET A 237 2.27 -0.63 3.12
CA MET A 237 2.40 -2.04 3.47
C MET A 237 3.09 -2.85 2.38
N PHE A 238 4.22 -3.43 2.70
CA PHE A 238 5.02 -4.23 1.77
C PHE A 238 5.17 -5.68 2.26
N SER A 239 5.34 -6.59 1.30
CA SER A 239 5.60 -8.00 1.60
C SER A 239 7.07 -8.22 2.01
N PRO A 240 7.36 -8.82 3.18
CA PRO A 240 8.71 -9.05 3.65
C PRO A 240 9.34 -10.29 3.01
N SER A 241 10.66 -10.36 3.07
CA SER A 241 11.45 -11.57 2.94
C SER A 241 12.27 -11.81 4.21
N PRO A 242 12.84 -13.01 4.42
CA PRO A 242 13.71 -13.28 5.56
C PRO A 242 14.92 -12.33 5.71
N GLU A 243 15.29 -11.61 4.64
CA GLU A 243 16.45 -10.74 4.55
C GLU A 243 16.08 -9.27 4.36
N THR A 244 14.78 -8.91 4.41
CA THR A 244 14.35 -7.52 4.25
C THR A 244 14.81 -6.66 5.42
N VAL A 245 15.37 -5.49 5.08
CA VAL A 245 15.79 -4.48 6.05
C VAL A 245 15.20 -3.13 5.67
N ILE A 246 14.55 -2.49 6.64
CA ILE A 246 14.11 -1.09 6.54
C ILE A 246 15.27 -0.18 6.93
N ILE A 247 15.40 0.93 6.22
CA ILE A 247 16.49 1.89 6.27
C ILE A 247 15.87 3.26 6.55
N VAL A 248 16.14 3.80 7.74
CA VAL A 248 15.59 5.09 8.18
C VAL A 248 16.73 6.04 8.51
N PRO A 249 17.15 6.90 7.56
CA PRO A 249 18.11 7.97 7.80
C PRO A 249 17.61 8.98 8.86
N PHE A 250 18.54 9.51 9.67
CA PHE A 250 18.23 10.52 10.68
C PHE A 250 19.30 11.63 10.76
N GLU A 251 18.94 12.75 11.39
CA GLU A 251 19.86 13.84 11.74
C GLU A 251 20.62 13.48 13.02
N ASP A 252 21.92 13.24 12.90
CA ASP A 252 22.79 12.82 14.00
C ASP A 252 23.23 13.96 14.92
N LYS A 253 23.33 15.18 14.39
CA LYS A 253 23.82 16.37 15.12
C LYS A 253 22.80 17.03 16.04
N THR A 254 21.52 16.69 15.92
CA THR A 254 20.49 17.18 16.84
C THR A 254 20.69 16.55 18.23
N GLU A 255 20.12 17.09 19.30
CA GLU A 255 20.11 16.45 20.63
C GLU A 255 18.79 15.68 20.87
N GLY A 256 18.74 14.85 21.92
CA GLY A 256 17.55 14.10 22.32
C GLY A 256 17.43 12.69 21.74
N LYS A 257 16.31 12.03 22.01
CA LYS A 257 16.02 10.64 21.58
C LYS A 257 16.10 10.54 20.05
N ILE A 258 16.82 9.54 19.53
CA ILE A 258 16.93 9.31 18.08
C ILE A 258 15.63 8.71 17.54
N ALA A 259 15.10 7.69 18.22
CA ALA A 259 13.86 7.03 17.85
C ALA A 259 13.16 6.46 19.09
N THR A 260 11.84 6.44 19.07
CA THR A 260 10.99 5.61 19.92
C THR A 260 11.00 4.18 19.38
N THR A 261 11.21 3.19 20.24
CA THR A 261 11.43 1.78 19.84
C THR A 261 10.63 0.80 20.71
N ASP A 262 9.75 1.32 21.56
CA ASP A 262 9.08 0.61 22.64
C ASP A 262 7.53 0.59 22.52
N TYR A 263 6.98 0.94 21.35
CA TYR A 263 5.52 1.00 21.11
C TYR A 263 4.78 -0.30 21.47
N PHE A 264 5.39 -1.46 21.24
CA PHE A 264 4.83 -2.78 21.53
C PHE A 264 5.77 -3.60 22.43
N GLY A 265 6.52 -2.90 23.28
CA GLY A 265 7.75 -3.43 23.89
C GLY A 265 8.98 -3.06 23.07
N GLU A 266 10.14 -3.06 23.73
CA GLU A 266 11.42 -2.67 23.12
C GLU A 266 11.79 -3.60 21.97
N ILE A 267 12.16 -3.04 20.81
CA ILE A 267 12.68 -3.82 19.69
C ILE A 267 13.97 -4.55 20.12
N PRO A 268 14.08 -5.88 19.90
CA PRO A 268 15.29 -6.63 20.24
C PRO A 268 16.55 -6.10 19.54
N LYS A 269 17.68 -6.10 20.26
CA LYS A 269 18.96 -5.52 19.79
C LYS A 269 19.54 -6.21 18.55
N ASP A 270 19.20 -7.46 18.32
CA ASP A 270 19.58 -8.23 17.12
C ASP A 270 18.68 -7.91 15.91
N ARG A 271 17.75 -6.97 16.05
CA ARG A 271 16.79 -6.58 15.03
C ARG A 271 16.82 -5.09 14.69
N ILE A 272 17.52 -4.28 15.47
CA ILE A 272 17.69 -2.85 15.22
C ILE A 272 19.15 -2.42 15.44
N THR A 273 19.71 -1.70 14.47
CA THR A 273 21.10 -1.23 14.51
C THR A 273 21.18 0.24 14.07
N TYR A 274 22.01 1.03 14.74
CA TYR A 274 22.28 2.43 14.39
C TYR A 274 23.70 2.53 13.83
N LYS A 275 23.86 2.94 12.56
CA LYS A 275 25.16 3.08 11.90
C LYS A 275 25.11 4.22 10.89
N ASN A 276 26.13 5.09 10.91
CA ASN A 276 26.30 6.18 9.93
C ASN A 276 25.06 7.07 9.76
N SER A 277 24.42 7.46 10.87
CA SER A 277 23.24 8.34 10.87
C SER A 277 22.03 7.71 10.17
N THR A 278 21.96 6.37 10.23
CA THR A 278 20.88 5.55 9.71
C THR A 278 20.49 4.48 10.72
N ILE A 279 19.18 4.27 10.87
CA ILE A 279 18.60 3.14 11.60
C ILE A 279 18.33 2.03 10.60
N PHE A 280 18.80 0.82 10.92
CA PHE A 280 18.49 -0.40 10.21
C PHE A 280 17.53 -1.20 11.07
N PHE A 281 16.42 -1.65 10.48
CA PHE A 281 15.40 -2.42 11.19
C PHE A 281 15.04 -3.68 10.40
N LYS A 282 15.24 -4.85 11.02
CA LYS A 282 15.00 -6.15 10.38
C LYS A 282 13.50 -6.39 10.23
N ALA A 283 13.06 -6.50 8.99
CA ALA A 283 11.64 -6.55 8.60
C ALA A 283 11.28 -7.89 7.94
N ASP A 284 11.51 -8.99 8.66
CA ASP A 284 11.34 -10.36 8.15
C ASP A 284 9.96 -10.99 8.41
N GLY A 285 9.03 -10.24 9.02
CA GLY A 285 7.71 -10.76 9.38
C GLY A 285 7.67 -11.66 10.62
N LYS A 286 8.77 -11.80 11.38
CA LYS A 286 8.89 -12.79 12.47
C LYS A 286 8.92 -12.21 13.89
N SER A 287 8.93 -10.88 14.03
CA SER A 287 8.95 -10.23 15.35
C SER A 287 8.22 -8.91 15.28
N ARG A 288 7.16 -8.74 16.06
CA ARG A 288 6.46 -7.46 16.11
C ARG A 288 7.40 -6.37 16.67
N GLY A 289 7.45 -5.23 15.99
CA GLY A 289 8.25 -4.09 16.43
C GLY A 289 7.89 -2.85 15.64
N LYS A 290 7.89 -1.69 16.31
CA LYS A 290 7.65 -0.39 15.68
C LYS A 290 8.68 0.60 16.19
N LEU A 291 9.24 1.38 15.28
CA LEU A 291 10.01 2.56 15.63
C LEU A 291 9.32 3.83 15.15
N GLY A 292 9.63 4.95 15.80
CA GLY A 292 9.22 6.30 15.43
C GLY A 292 10.38 7.26 15.55
N VAL A 293 10.54 8.15 14.58
CA VAL A 293 11.60 9.17 14.56
C VAL A 293 10.94 10.55 14.70
N PRO A 294 11.35 11.37 15.69
CA PRO A 294 10.76 12.68 15.91
C PRO A 294 11.12 13.65 14.77
N PRO A 295 10.31 14.69 14.52
CA PRO A 295 10.46 15.57 13.34
C PRO A 295 11.85 16.23 13.24
N ASN A 296 12.43 16.63 14.37
CA ASN A 296 13.77 17.25 14.41
C ASN A 296 14.94 16.28 14.14
N ARG A 297 14.67 14.96 14.15
CA ARG A 297 15.60 13.89 13.80
C ARG A 297 15.30 13.27 12.45
N ALA A 298 14.05 13.33 11.99
CA ALA A 298 13.63 12.69 10.76
C ALA A 298 14.30 13.32 9.53
N LYS A 299 14.42 12.51 8.48
CA LYS A 299 14.67 12.97 7.12
C LYS A 299 13.44 12.71 6.28
N ASP A 300 13.39 13.32 5.11
CA ASP A 300 12.25 13.29 4.18
C ASP A 300 12.18 11.99 3.35
N LYS A 301 13.15 11.08 3.51
CA LYS A 301 13.26 9.83 2.76
C LYS A 301 13.54 8.67 3.68
N SER A 302 12.95 7.53 3.36
CA SER A 302 13.25 6.23 3.94
C SER A 302 13.19 5.17 2.86
N GLY A 303 13.59 3.95 3.18
CA GLY A 303 13.51 2.87 2.20
C GLY A 303 13.64 1.51 2.82
N SER A 304 13.63 0.50 1.97
CA SER A 304 13.94 -0.87 2.34
C SER A 304 14.65 -1.57 1.19
N TYR A 305 15.41 -2.61 1.52
CA TYR A 305 15.99 -3.47 0.52
C TYR A 305 15.65 -4.92 0.82
N ASP A 306 15.16 -5.62 -0.20
CA ASP A 306 14.99 -7.07 -0.20
C ASP A 306 16.05 -7.70 -1.14
N PRO A 307 17.11 -8.33 -0.60
CA PRO A 307 18.11 -9.01 -1.39
C PRO A 307 17.55 -10.18 -2.22
N LYS A 308 16.51 -10.86 -1.72
CA LYS A 308 15.93 -12.04 -2.36
C LYS A 308 15.25 -11.68 -3.67
N SER A 309 14.48 -10.59 -3.68
CA SER A 309 13.84 -10.08 -4.91
C SER A 309 14.62 -8.98 -5.60
N GLN A 310 15.80 -8.60 -5.08
CA GLN A 310 16.62 -7.49 -5.57
C GLN A 310 15.78 -6.20 -5.74
N THR A 311 14.96 -5.90 -4.74
CA THR A 311 14.05 -4.74 -4.78
C THR A 311 14.55 -3.70 -3.79
N LEU A 312 14.86 -2.51 -4.30
CA LEU A 312 15.07 -1.30 -3.49
C LEU A 312 13.78 -0.49 -3.51
N THR A 313 13.18 -0.30 -2.35
CA THR A 313 12.02 0.57 -2.15
C THR A 313 12.49 1.89 -1.56
N ILE A 314 11.97 3.00 -2.08
CA ILE A 314 12.20 4.34 -1.54
C ILE A 314 10.85 5.00 -1.30
N THR A 315 10.68 5.62 -0.13
CA THR A 315 9.58 6.53 0.16
C THR A 315 10.12 7.94 0.28
N TYR A 316 9.37 8.91 -0.24
CA TYR A 316 9.70 10.33 -0.21
C TYR A 316 8.47 11.14 0.15
N TYR A 317 8.57 11.98 1.16
CA TYR A 317 7.39 12.62 1.77
C TYR A 317 7.72 14.01 2.32
N ASP A 318 6.66 14.79 2.52
CA ASP A 318 6.77 16.09 3.18
C ASP A 318 7.20 15.91 4.64
N LEU A 319 8.06 16.81 5.12
CA LEU A 319 8.53 16.85 6.50
C LEU A 319 8.74 18.30 6.93
N ASP A 320 8.06 18.69 8.00
CA ASP A 320 8.31 19.96 8.69
C ASP A 320 9.00 19.66 10.04
N LYS A 321 10.27 20.05 10.16
CA LYS A 321 11.08 19.73 11.35
C LYS A 321 10.70 20.54 12.59
N ASP A 322 10.00 21.66 12.40
CA ASP A 322 9.70 22.64 13.44
C ASP A 322 8.22 22.64 13.84
N ALA A 323 7.38 21.89 13.13
CA ALA A 323 5.95 21.79 13.40
C ALA A 323 5.60 20.83 14.56
N VAL A 324 4.34 20.86 14.95
CA VAL A 324 3.78 20.02 16.01
C VAL A 324 3.30 18.69 15.46
N TYR A 325 3.81 17.58 15.99
CA TYR A 325 3.43 16.21 15.62
C TYR A 325 2.67 15.55 16.76
N LEU A 326 1.63 14.78 16.41
CA LEU A 326 0.75 14.17 17.40
C LEU A 326 1.30 12.84 17.91
N ASN A 327 1.28 12.65 19.23
CA ASN A 327 1.63 11.37 19.85
C ASN A 327 0.57 10.31 19.50
N GLN A 328 1.00 9.18 18.94
CA GLN A 328 0.14 8.09 18.47
C GLN A 328 -0.05 6.98 19.52
N GLU A 329 0.70 6.99 20.62
CA GLU A 329 0.70 5.96 21.65
C GLU A 329 -0.65 5.88 22.37
N TRP A 330 -1.07 4.66 22.72
CA TRP A 330 -2.31 4.37 23.43
C TRP A 330 -2.25 4.74 24.92
N THR A 331 -2.14 6.05 25.18
CA THR A 331 -2.18 6.64 26.52
C THR A 331 -2.70 8.08 26.44
N ASP A 332 -3.46 8.51 27.43
CA ASP A 332 -3.94 9.89 27.58
C ASP A 332 -3.08 10.73 28.54
N THR A 333 -2.00 10.15 29.07
CA THR A 333 -1.17 10.78 30.12
C THR A 333 0.09 11.46 29.59
N LYS A 334 0.53 11.11 28.38
CA LYS A 334 1.69 11.74 27.72
C LYS A 334 1.30 13.04 27.02
N ASP A 335 2.31 13.85 26.70
CA ASP A 335 2.11 15.06 25.91
C ASP A 335 1.60 14.69 24.49
N PRO A 336 0.36 15.04 24.12
CA PRO A 336 -0.22 14.67 22.84
C PRO A 336 0.45 15.37 21.66
N TYR A 337 1.27 16.40 21.90
CA TYR A 337 1.91 17.23 20.88
C TYR A 337 3.39 16.91 20.68
N LYS A 338 3.83 15.75 21.19
CA LYS A 338 5.17 15.20 21.02
C LYS A 338 5.08 13.81 20.40
N GLY A 339 4.84 13.80 19.10
CA GLY A 339 4.82 12.60 18.28
C GLY A 339 6.06 12.44 17.39
N ASP A 340 6.02 11.35 16.64
CA ASP A 340 7.00 11.00 15.62
C ASP A 340 6.48 11.39 14.23
N ALA A 341 7.40 11.75 13.33
CA ALA A 341 7.10 12.16 11.96
C ALA A 341 7.24 11.03 10.94
N VAL A 342 8.08 10.05 11.28
CA VAL A 342 8.39 8.89 10.43
C VAL A 342 8.33 7.66 11.31
N ASN A 343 7.67 6.62 10.82
CA ASN A 343 7.59 5.35 11.53
C ASN A 343 7.99 4.20 10.61
N ALA A 344 8.45 3.13 11.22
CA ALA A 344 8.64 1.85 10.54
C ALA A 344 8.13 0.72 11.42
N TYR A 345 7.48 -0.25 10.81
CA TYR A 345 6.84 -1.37 11.49
C TYR A 345 7.27 -2.69 10.85
N ASN A 346 7.50 -3.70 11.67
CA ASN A 346 7.58 -5.08 11.22
C ASN A 346 6.47 -5.87 11.92
N ASP A 347 5.63 -6.52 11.12
CA ASP A 347 4.63 -7.44 11.64
C ASP A 347 5.28 -8.72 12.15
N GLY A 348 4.73 -9.31 13.20
CA GLY A 348 5.18 -10.58 13.73
C GLY A 348 4.12 -11.21 14.63
N PRO A 349 4.28 -12.50 15.00
CA PRO A 349 3.32 -13.18 15.85
C PRO A 349 3.11 -12.45 17.19
N LEU A 350 1.86 -12.43 17.65
CA LEU A 350 1.48 -12.02 18.99
C LEU A 350 1.78 -13.12 20.01
N GLU A 351 1.60 -12.83 21.30
CA GLU A 351 1.83 -13.80 22.39
C GLU A 351 0.96 -15.07 22.27
N ASP A 352 -0.24 -14.94 21.70
CA ASP A 352 -1.16 -16.06 21.43
C ASP A 352 -0.83 -16.83 20.14
N GLY A 353 0.22 -16.42 19.42
CA GLY A 353 0.66 -17.00 18.15
C GLY A 353 -0.11 -16.53 16.92
N SER A 354 -1.14 -15.70 17.08
CA SER A 354 -1.85 -15.10 15.95
C SER A 354 -0.99 -14.03 15.27
N GLN A 355 -1.23 -13.79 13.99
CA GLN A 355 -0.53 -12.78 13.20
C GLN A 355 -1.46 -12.24 12.12
N MET A 356 -1.44 -10.93 11.90
CA MET A 356 -2.22 -10.29 10.84
C MET A 356 -1.59 -10.51 9.46
N GLY A 357 -0.28 -10.36 9.39
CA GLY A 357 0.53 -10.42 8.18
C GLY A 357 1.06 -11.81 7.83
N PRO A 358 2.31 -11.92 7.32
CA PRO A 358 3.40 -10.96 7.55
C PRO A 358 3.45 -9.80 6.54
N PHE A 359 3.67 -8.58 7.05
CA PHE A 359 3.98 -7.36 6.27
C PHE A 359 5.02 -6.51 7.02
N TYR A 360 5.56 -5.49 6.36
CA TYR A 360 6.27 -4.41 7.03
C TYR A 360 5.79 -3.06 6.50
N GLU A 361 5.99 -2.00 7.28
CA GLU A 361 5.58 -0.66 6.91
C GLU A 361 6.70 0.36 6.97
N ILE A 362 6.63 1.31 6.03
CA ILE A 362 7.31 2.60 6.10
C ILE A 362 6.21 3.64 6.10
N GLU A 363 6.31 4.63 6.98
CA GLU A 363 5.20 5.51 7.27
C GLU A 363 5.68 6.95 7.41
N SER A 364 4.83 7.91 7.01
CA SER A 364 5.06 9.33 7.27
C SER A 364 3.82 10.03 7.77
N VAL A 365 4.01 11.01 8.66
CA VAL A 365 2.92 11.73 9.33
C VAL A 365 3.00 13.20 8.95
N SER A 366 1.86 13.85 8.79
CA SER A 366 1.80 15.32 8.69
C SER A 366 1.86 15.96 10.08
N PRO A 367 2.12 17.27 10.16
CA PRO A 367 1.82 18.02 11.38
C PRO A 367 0.35 17.92 11.80
N ALA A 368 0.09 18.29 13.06
CA ALA A 368 -1.26 18.48 13.58
C ALA A 368 -1.99 19.57 12.77
N ALA A 369 -3.18 19.26 12.29
CA ALA A 369 -3.98 20.16 11.46
C ALA A 369 -4.77 21.16 12.31
N PHE A 370 -4.09 22.12 12.95
CA PHE A 370 -4.78 23.22 13.63
C PHE A 370 -5.40 24.18 12.60
N LEU A 371 -6.66 23.93 12.23
CA LEU A 371 -7.33 24.56 11.10
C LEU A 371 -8.59 25.32 11.51
N GLU A 372 -8.68 26.57 11.07
CA GLU A 372 -9.93 27.33 11.03
C GLU A 372 -10.94 26.68 10.05
N PRO A 373 -12.24 26.94 10.20
CA PRO A 373 -13.26 26.52 9.25
C PRO A 373 -12.90 26.86 7.79
N GLY A 374 -13.03 25.86 6.91
CA GLY A 374 -12.72 25.96 5.48
C GLY A 374 -11.22 25.99 5.14
N LYS A 375 -10.30 25.89 6.12
CA LYS A 375 -8.86 25.77 5.86
C LYS A 375 -8.45 24.31 5.70
N SER A 376 -7.31 24.10 5.04
CA SER A 376 -6.79 22.79 4.68
C SER A 376 -5.33 22.62 5.06
N LEU A 377 -4.96 21.39 5.39
CA LEU A 377 -3.58 20.91 5.47
C LEU A 377 -3.34 19.93 4.32
N GLN A 378 -2.15 19.94 3.73
CA GLN A 378 -1.70 18.99 2.71
C GLN A 378 -0.50 18.18 3.20
N HIS A 379 -0.39 16.94 2.74
CA HIS A 379 0.75 16.06 2.96
C HIS A 379 0.99 15.18 1.72
N ASN A 380 2.14 15.37 1.08
CA ASN A 380 2.54 14.61 -0.09
C ASN A 380 3.41 13.42 0.31
N HIS A 381 3.21 12.30 -0.38
CA HIS A 381 3.97 11.07 -0.17
C HIS A 381 4.11 10.33 -1.50
N SER A 382 5.32 9.88 -1.84
CA SER A 382 5.62 9.08 -3.02
C SER A 382 6.33 7.78 -2.67
N VAL A 383 6.00 6.71 -3.40
CA VAL A 383 6.62 5.39 -3.26
C VAL A 383 7.28 5.01 -4.59
N PHE A 384 8.49 4.46 -4.52
CA PHE A 384 9.25 4.00 -5.67
C PHE A 384 9.81 2.61 -5.44
N HIS A 385 9.74 1.77 -6.46
CA HIS A 385 10.41 0.47 -6.49
C HIS A 385 11.37 0.41 -7.66
N PHE A 386 12.59 -0.05 -7.37
CA PHE A 386 13.64 -0.27 -8.35
C PHE A 386 14.07 -1.73 -8.31
N THR A 387 14.11 -2.38 -9.47
CA THR A 387 14.61 -3.74 -9.64
C THR A 387 15.59 -3.80 -10.82
N GLY A 388 16.58 -4.69 -10.74
CA GLY A 388 17.59 -4.84 -11.79
C GLY A 388 18.99 -5.02 -11.23
N ASN A 389 19.99 -4.48 -11.94
CA ASN A 389 21.38 -4.70 -11.61
C ASN A 389 21.76 -4.16 -10.22
N LYS A 390 22.39 -5.01 -9.40
CA LYS A 390 22.82 -4.67 -8.04
C LYS A 390 23.68 -3.42 -7.95
N SER A 391 24.62 -3.17 -8.87
CA SER A 391 25.50 -1.99 -8.80
C SER A 391 24.76 -0.68 -9.07
N GLN A 392 23.71 -0.75 -9.89
CA GLN A 392 22.87 0.40 -10.19
C GLN A 392 21.91 0.68 -9.02
N LEU A 393 21.31 -0.38 -8.45
CA LEU A 393 20.53 -0.27 -7.21
C LEU A 393 21.38 0.28 -6.05
N ASP A 394 22.64 -0.13 -5.94
CA ASP A 394 23.60 0.39 -4.96
C ASP A 394 23.89 1.87 -5.17
N SER A 395 24.01 2.31 -6.43
CA SER A 395 24.19 3.72 -6.75
C SER A 395 22.97 4.56 -6.33
N ILE A 396 21.75 4.04 -6.53
CA ILE A 396 20.52 4.70 -6.07
C ILE A 396 20.46 4.73 -4.55
N SER A 397 20.70 3.60 -3.88
CA SER A 397 20.68 3.49 -2.41
C SER A 397 21.70 4.44 -1.76
N LYS A 398 22.92 4.49 -2.29
CA LYS A 398 23.95 5.42 -1.82
C LYS A 398 23.54 6.87 -1.99
N LYS A 399 22.94 7.23 -3.12
CA LYS A 399 22.54 8.62 -3.37
C LYS A 399 21.37 9.05 -2.50
N LEU A 400 20.37 8.20 -2.31
CA LEU A 400 19.11 8.56 -1.64
C LEU A 400 19.11 8.29 -0.14
N LEU A 401 19.80 7.24 0.31
CA LEU A 401 19.79 6.79 1.70
C LEU A 401 21.17 6.86 2.36
N ASN A 402 22.22 7.23 1.61
CA ASN A 402 23.62 7.27 2.08
C ASN A 402 24.12 5.91 2.62
N VAL A 403 23.68 4.81 2.00
CA VAL A 403 24.03 3.45 2.41
C VAL A 403 24.33 2.58 1.19
N HIS A 404 25.29 1.65 1.33
CA HIS A 404 25.55 0.61 0.33
C HIS A 404 24.66 -0.63 0.57
N LEU A 405 24.23 -1.31 -0.49
CA LEU A 405 23.46 -2.55 -0.40
C LEU A 405 24.22 -3.66 0.34
N GLU A 406 25.54 -3.69 0.21
CA GLU A 406 26.38 -4.63 0.95
C GLU A 406 26.31 -4.39 2.47
N ASP A 407 26.32 -3.13 2.92
CA ASP A 407 26.14 -2.79 4.34
C ASP A 407 24.78 -3.28 4.84
N ILE A 408 23.72 -3.13 4.04
CA ILE A 408 22.36 -3.57 4.40
C ILE A 408 22.30 -5.09 4.56
N GLN A 409 22.96 -5.84 3.68
CA GLN A 409 22.98 -7.31 3.71
C GLN A 409 23.77 -7.88 4.89
N GLN A 410 24.72 -7.13 5.45
CA GLN A 410 25.64 -7.60 6.50
C GLN A 410 25.31 -7.02 7.89
N VAL A 411 24.22 -6.25 8.03
CA VAL A 411 23.93 -5.50 9.27
C VAL A 411 23.37 -6.37 10.41
N PHE A 412 22.84 -7.57 10.11
CA PHE A 412 22.24 -8.50 11.08
C PHE A 412 22.77 -9.92 10.99
#